data_AF-A0AAU2NHB9-F1
#
_entry.id   AF-A0AAU2NHB9-F1
#
_cell.length_a   1.000
_cell.length_b   1.000
_cell.length_c   1.000
_cell.angle_alpha   90.00
_cell.angle_beta   90.00
_cell.angle_gamma   90.00
#
_symmetry.space_group_name_H-M   'P 1'
#
loop_
_entity.id
_entity.type
_entity.pdbx_description
1 polymer ?
#
loop_
_entity_poly.entity_id
_entity_poly.type
_entity_poly.pdbx_seq_one_letter_code
_entity_poly.pdbx_strand_id
1 'polypeptide(L)' 'MEYLVSAVQETGRNGRTPLVEAITEAVRDGDDRTVRRLPARFAELATIADLYALREALDTTRPPGAHDQR' A
#
# COMPACT_ATOMS: atom_id res chain seq x y z
N MET A 1 -9.96 12.57 26.27
CA MET A 1 -9.97 11.17 25.78
C MET A 1 -9.43 11.12 24.35
N GLU A 2 -8.29 11.76 24.07
CA GLU A 2 -7.86 12.07 22.69
C GLU A 2 -6.49 11.45 22.35
N TYR A 3 -5.75 11.00 23.37
CA TYR A 3 -4.38 10.51 23.24
C TYR A 3 -4.29 9.04 22.78
N LEU A 4 -5.31 8.21 23.04
CA LEU A 4 -5.31 6.80 22.64
C LEU A 4 -5.55 6.60 21.14
N VAL A 5 -6.25 7.55 20.50
CA VAL A 5 -6.47 7.54 19.04
C VAL A 5 -5.19 7.85 18.27
N SER A 6 -4.22 8.58 18.84
CA SER A 6 -2.96 8.88 18.14
C SER A 6 -1.99 7.68 18.18
N ALA A 7 -1.80 7.04 19.33
CA ALA A 7 -0.88 5.91 19.47
C ALA A 7 -1.31 4.67 18.66
N VAL A 8 -2.62 4.41 18.55
CA VAL A 8 -3.18 3.34 17.71
C VAL A 8 -3.04 3.66 16.22
N GLN A 9 -3.15 4.93 15.83
CA GLN A 9 -2.94 5.35 14.44
C GLN A 9 -1.46 5.38 14.05
N GLU A 10 -0.55 5.71 14.96
CA GLU A 10 0.90 5.65 14.74
C GLU A 10 1.40 4.20 14.64
N THR A 11 0.96 3.31 15.51
CA THR A 11 1.27 1.86 15.40
C THR A 11 0.58 1.23 14.19
N GLY A 12 -0.65 1.65 13.87
CA GLY A 12 -1.34 1.29 12.65
C GLY A 12 -0.59 1.76 11.40
N ARG A 13 -0.12 3.02 11.35
CA ARG A 13 0.72 3.56 10.26
C ARG A 13 2.04 2.80 10.15
N ASN A 14 2.71 2.54 11.26
CA ASN A 14 3.98 1.80 11.28
C ASN A 14 3.82 0.35 10.82
N GLY A 15 2.63 -0.25 10.94
CA GLY A 15 2.29 -1.56 10.36
C GLY A 15 1.71 -1.50 8.94
N ARG A 16 1.23 -0.32 8.50
CA ARG A 16 0.66 -0.09 7.15
C ARG A 16 1.73 0.29 6.14
N THR A 17 2.74 1.08 6.53
CA THR A 17 3.95 1.33 5.72
C THR A 17 4.62 0.04 5.25
N PRO A 18 4.93 -0.95 6.12
CA PRO A 18 5.53 -2.21 5.67
C PRO A 18 4.57 -3.07 4.83
N LEU A 19 3.25 -2.90 4.97
CA LEU A 19 2.27 -3.60 4.12
C LEU A 19 2.18 -2.95 2.73
N VAL A 20 2.26 -1.62 2.63
CA VAL A 20 2.38 -0.91 1.36
C VAL A 20 3.68 -1.31 0.67
N GLU A 21 4.81 -1.28 1.38
CA GLU A 21 6.10 -1.72 0.84
C GLU A 21 6.06 -3.18 0.36
N ALA A 22 5.48 -4.10 1.13
CA ALA A 22 5.35 -5.50 0.73
C ALA A 22 4.49 -5.69 -0.53
N ILE A 23 3.41 -4.91 -0.68
CA ILE A 23 2.59 -4.94 -1.91
C ILE A 23 3.40 -4.39 -3.09
N THR A 24 4.08 -3.28 -2.89
CA THR A 24 4.92 -2.62 -3.89
C THR A 24 6.06 -3.54 -4.37
N GLU A 25 6.72 -4.25 -3.46
CA GLU A 25 7.75 -5.24 -3.76
C GLU A 25 7.17 -6.44 -4.54
N ALA A 26 6.01 -6.97 -4.12
CA ALA A 26 5.36 -8.07 -4.84
C ALA A 26 4.96 -7.68 -6.27
N VAL A 27 4.54 -6.43 -6.48
CA VAL A 27 4.26 -5.90 -7.84
C VAL A 27 5.54 -5.76 -8.66
N ARG A 28 6.65 -5.34 -8.06
CA ARG A 28 7.95 -5.25 -8.73
C ARG A 28 8.52 -6.61 -9.12
N ASP A 29 8.41 -7.58 -8.22
CA ASP A 29 8.89 -8.96 -8.42
C ASP A 29 7.99 -9.78 -9.36
N GLY A 30 6.72 -9.36 -9.51
CA GLY A 30 5.72 -10.10 -10.29
C GLY A 30 5.14 -11.30 -9.53
N ASP A 31 5.16 -11.28 -8.19
CA ASP A 31 4.58 -12.37 -7.38
C ASP A 31 3.04 -12.27 -7.37
N ASP A 32 2.41 -12.84 -8.38
CA ASP A 32 0.95 -12.82 -8.59
C ASP A 32 0.16 -13.30 -7.35
N ARG A 33 0.70 -14.27 -6.62
CA ARG A 33 0.04 -14.85 -5.44
C ARG A 33 -0.05 -13.82 -4.32
N THR A 34 1.02 -13.08 -4.07
CA THR A 34 1.11 -12.06 -3.03
C THR A 34 0.38 -10.79 -3.46
N VAL A 35 0.46 -10.42 -4.75
CA VAL A 35 -0.35 -9.34 -5.34
C VAL A 35 -1.85 -9.63 -5.25
N ARG A 36 -2.28 -10.90 -5.30
CA ARG A 36 -3.70 -11.23 -5.10
C ARG A 36 -4.13 -11.22 -3.63
N ARG A 37 -3.23 -11.51 -2.69
CA ARG A 37 -3.56 -11.72 -1.27
C ARG A 37 -3.37 -10.47 -0.40
N LEU A 38 -2.28 -9.74 -0.58
CA LEU A 38 -1.94 -8.60 0.29
C LEU A 38 -2.87 -7.39 0.09
N PRO A 39 -3.28 -7.01 -1.14
CA PRO A 39 -4.23 -5.92 -1.34
C PRO A 39 -5.62 -6.22 -0.76
N ALA A 40 -6.06 -7.48 -0.80
CA ALA A 40 -7.32 -7.88 -0.18
C ALA A 40 -7.27 -7.65 1.35
N ARG A 41 -6.20 -8.11 2.00
CA ARG A 41 -5.98 -7.89 3.43
C ARG A 41 -5.77 -6.42 3.78
N PHE A 42 -5.13 -5.65 2.90
CA PHE A 42 -4.95 -4.21 3.06
C PHE A 42 -6.30 -3.50 3.01
N ALA A 43 -7.17 -3.82 2.04
CA ALA A 43 -8.49 -3.23 1.91
C ALA A 43 -9.40 -3.47 3.12
N GLU A 44 -9.24 -4.59 3.83
CA GLU A 44 -9.96 -4.88 5.08
C GLU A 44 -9.56 -3.94 6.24
N LEU A 45 -8.36 -3.35 6.20
CA LEU A 45 -7.77 -2.57 7.30
C LEU A 45 -7.44 -1.11 6.93
N ALA A 46 -7.55 -0.77 5.65
CA ALA A 46 -7.14 0.50 5.07
C ALA A 46 -8.21 1.58 5.25
N THR A 47 -7.74 2.79 5.52
CA THR A 47 -8.55 4.00 5.36
C THR A 47 -8.40 4.53 3.93
N ILE A 48 -9.24 5.50 3.55
CA ILE A 48 -9.13 6.17 2.25
C ILE A 48 -7.72 6.75 2.02
N ALA A 49 -7.08 7.30 3.06
CA ALA A 49 -5.74 7.84 2.98
C ALA A 49 -4.68 6.76 2.67
N ASP A 50 -4.85 5.56 3.21
CA ASP A 50 -3.96 4.43 2.95
C ASP A 50 -4.05 3.95 1.49
N LEU A 51 -5.25 4.03 0.88
CA LEU A 51 -5.42 3.73 -0.54
C LEU A 51 -4.71 4.74 -1.44
N TYR A 52 -4.72 6.03 -1.07
CA TYR A 52 -3.96 7.06 -1.78
C TYR A 52 -2.45 6.82 -1.69
N ALA A 53 -1.94 6.55 -0.50
CA ALA A 53 -0.53 6.24 -0.29
C ALA A 53 -0.08 5.00 -1.07
N LEU A 54 -0.93 3.95 -1.12
CA LEU A 54 -0.65 2.75 -1.92
C LEU A 54 -0.62 3.07 -3.42
N ARG A 55 -1.55 3.89 -3.91
CA ARG A 55 -1.56 4.31 -5.32
C ARG A 55 -0.28 5.05 -5.68
N GLU A 56 0.15 6.00 -4.85
CA GLU A 56 1.40 6.73 -5.08
C GLU A 56 2.61 5.79 -5.09
N ALA A 57 2.69 4.87 -4.13
CA ALA A 57 3.77 3.88 -4.08
C ALA A 57 3.81 3.03 -5.35
N LEU A 58 2.65 2.54 -5.83
CA LEU A 58 2.58 1.77 -7.07
C LEU A 58 2.94 2.59 -8.31
N ASP A 59 2.53 3.85 -8.37
CA ASP A 59 2.88 4.75 -9.47
C ASP A 59 4.41 4.92 -9.60
N THR A 60 5.13 5.04 -8.46
CA THR A 60 6.60 5.11 -8.46
C THR A 60 7.29 3.82 -8.93
N THR A 61 6.59 2.68 -8.93
CA THR A 61 7.13 1.41 -9.45
C THR A 61 6.89 1.20 -10.92
N ARG A 62 6.04 2.01 -11.53
CA ARG A 62 5.70 1.87 -12.93
C ARG A 62 6.93 2.25 -13.77
N PRO A 63 7.36 1.38 -14.72
CA PRO A 63 8.47 1.74 -15.59
C PRO A 63 8.12 2.99 -16.42
N PRO A 64 9.08 3.91 -16.65
CA PRO A 64 8.86 5.23 -17.26
C PRO A 64 8.41 5.22 -18.74
N GLY A 65 7.94 4.10 -19.29
CA GLY A 65 7.45 3.98 -20.67
C GLY A 65 5.99 3.54 -20.80
N ALA A 66 5.28 3.29 -19.70
CA ALA A 66 3.91 2.78 -19.77
C ALA A 66 2.84 3.89 -19.98
N HIS A 67 3.26 5.15 -20.18
CA HIS A 67 2.38 6.31 -20.42
C HIS A 67 2.18 6.63 -21.91
N ASP A 68 2.88 5.95 -22.83
CA ASP A 68 2.91 6.30 -24.27
C ASP A 68 2.09 5.34 -25.15
N GLN A 69 0.90 4.91 -24.72
CA GLN A 69 -0.05 4.19 -25.58
C GLN A 69 -1.50 4.55 -25.24
N ARG A 70 -1.92 5.77 -25.59
CA ARG A 70 -3.33 6.09 -25.81
C ARG A 70 -3.49 7.13 -26.90
#